data_AF-A0A553ML90-F1
#
_entry.id   AF-A0A553ML90-F1
#
_cell.length_a   1.000
_cell.length_b   1.000
_cell.length_c   1.000
_cell.angle_alpha   90.00
_cell.angle_beta   90.00
_cell.angle_gamma   90.00
#
_symmetry.space_group_name_H-M   'P 1'
#
loop_
_entity.id
_entity.type
_entity.pdbx_description
1 polymer ?
#
loop_
_entity_poly.entity_id
_entity_poly.type
_entity_poly.pdbx_seq_one_letter_code
_entity_poly.pdbx_strand_id
1 'polypeptide(L)'
;MTSPCSSVRDAVCANPSESKLSLSWTGGVELAKGSDLPEKQLHIRGNSDGRLLSCTDGWIVLHQHGLIWVDHNLALKHGCRSFVQACLRLNSSEDGHQDLSGMRLEQRDGKSIQSTSVSGAAAVEQGHVLFLSLKSATNQCSQDKEDVHLQNSLISPFSLLWLSHDTGAVAMTAQAVASAHYHTNYRPAFRMSTISDPYVVELTHDNRGVRFRESGTVKFVLQQAFYSMGQACISEGFYLLAYVNNNGSSAELTRSFKPGVHYRDTSISLSAATKVHSGDMLTFEILAPAQCNVRYFGDDSGISMLSLLWIPSVVSTALSASVSRKGLPFGAVRNKALFFHQTTPLVQQVGLAGNKDHRDFIFREAGTANVALDLRLIHSCSLIKVTLLQQSGPQGTQPAPVAQQISGPMPEGSMFSSVGLRVSLQVQNGTVVFATVDCVRGRINQIPHDSGSSISILWTAA
;
A
#
# COMPACT_ATOMS: atom_id res chain seq x y z
N MET A 1 39.82 -21.08 -14.52
CA MET A 1 40.19 -21.50 -13.15
C MET A 1 40.24 -20.24 -12.31
N THR A 2 39.19 -19.93 -11.57
CA THR A 2 39.09 -18.76 -10.69
C THR A 2 39.50 -19.19 -9.27
N SER A 3 40.38 -18.43 -8.61
CA SER A 3 40.94 -18.80 -7.32
C SER A 3 39.96 -18.51 -6.16
N PRO A 4 40.01 -19.29 -5.06
CA PRO A 4 39.24 -18.99 -3.86
C PRO A 4 39.81 -17.75 -3.13
N CYS A 5 38.94 -17.05 -2.40
CA CYS A 5 39.25 -15.81 -1.69
C CYS A 5 40.30 -16.03 -0.58
N SER A 6 41.20 -15.04 -0.38
CA SER A 6 42.10 -14.97 0.79
C SER A 6 41.80 -13.73 1.64
N SER A 7 42.14 -13.80 2.93
CA SER A 7 41.77 -12.86 4.00
C SER A 7 42.40 -11.45 3.93
N VAL A 8 42.75 -10.96 2.74
CA VAL A 8 43.57 -9.74 2.58
C VAL A 8 42.90 -8.68 1.68
N ARG A 9 41.61 -8.79 1.36
CA ARG A 9 40.89 -7.76 0.58
C ARG A 9 39.46 -7.54 1.07
N ASP A 10 39.15 -6.27 1.42
CA ASP A 10 37.81 -5.74 1.70
C ASP A 10 36.99 -5.58 0.40
N ALA A 11 36.82 -6.67 -0.34
CA ALA A 11 35.89 -6.72 -1.48
C ALA A 11 34.90 -7.84 -1.23
N VAL A 12 33.61 -7.49 -1.17
CA VAL A 12 32.50 -8.46 -1.11
C VAL A 12 32.51 -9.26 -2.42
N CYS A 13 33.03 -10.47 -2.37
CA CYS A 13 33.00 -11.41 -3.48
C CYS A 13 31.65 -12.14 -3.48
N ALA A 14 30.69 -11.69 -4.28
CA ALA A 14 29.51 -12.48 -4.63
C ALA A 14 29.81 -13.35 -5.86
N ASN A 15 29.34 -14.60 -5.84
CA ASN A 15 29.27 -15.41 -7.05
C ASN A 15 28.26 -14.75 -8.01
N PRO A 16 28.55 -14.61 -9.32
CA PRO A 16 27.60 -14.10 -10.28
C PRO A 16 26.55 -15.19 -10.58
N SER A 17 25.58 -15.38 -9.69
CA SER A 17 24.34 -16.03 -10.04
C SER A 17 23.45 -15.00 -10.73
N GLU A 18 23.12 -15.21 -12.01
CA GLU A 18 22.10 -14.49 -12.82
C GLU A 18 21.43 -13.32 -12.08
N SER A 19 22.12 -12.18 -11.97
CA SER A 19 21.83 -11.15 -10.96
C SER A 19 20.59 -10.35 -11.32
N LYS A 20 19.42 -10.86 -10.92
CA LYS A 20 18.16 -10.12 -10.99
C LYS A 20 18.18 -9.03 -9.94
N LEU A 21 17.95 -7.79 -10.37
CA LEU A 21 17.86 -6.63 -9.49
C LEU A 21 16.51 -6.56 -8.77
N SER A 22 15.43 -7.04 -9.40
CA SER A 22 14.11 -7.06 -8.78
C SER A 22 13.23 -8.27 -9.15
N LEU A 23 12.43 -8.69 -8.18
CA LEU A 23 11.49 -9.81 -8.31
C LEU A 23 10.14 -9.45 -7.69
N SER A 24 9.05 -9.98 -8.24
CA SER A 24 7.75 -9.97 -7.56
C SER A 24 7.24 -11.36 -7.27
N TRP A 25 6.53 -11.50 -6.17
CA TRP A 25 5.77 -12.68 -5.81
C TRP A 25 4.35 -12.30 -5.39
N THR A 26 3.37 -13.18 -5.65
CA THR A 26 1.96 -12.96 -5.28
C THR A 26 1.34 -14.23 -4.70
N GLY A 27 0.44 -14.06 -3.74
CA GLY A 27 -0.25 -15.16 -3.08
C GLY A 27 -1.68 -14.83 -2.65
N GLY A 28 -2.44 -15.89 -2.39
CA GLY A 28 -3.71 -15.88 -1.68
C GLY A 28 -3.53 -15.73 -0.18
N VAL A 29 -4.59 -15.33 0.50
CA VAL A 29 -4.63 -15.22 1.97
C VAL A 29 -5.95 -15.82 2.45
N GLU A 30 -5.85 -16.72 3.41
CA GLU A 30 -6.99 -17.41 4.01
C GLU A 30 -6.93 -17.32 5.53
N LEU A 31 -8.08 -17.51 6.17
CA LEU A 31 -8.17 -17.52 7.62
C LEU A 31 -7.68 -18.87 8.17
N ALA A 32 -6.79 -18.85 9.17
CA ALA A 32 -6.37 -20.08 9.84
C ALA A 32 -7.56 -20.77 10.53
N LYS A 33 -7.62 -22.11 10.46
CA LYS A 33 -8.62 -22.90 11.19
C LYS A 33 -8.21 -23.03 12.65
N GLY A 34 -9.17 -22.91 13.58
CA GLY A 34 -8.96 -23.23 14.99
C GLY A 34 -8.32 -22.14 15.87
N SER A 35 -8.22 -20.90 15.38
CA SER A 35 -7.85 -19.74 16.22
C SER A 35 -9.03 -18.77 16.37
N ASP A 36 -9.27 -18.35 17.61
CA ASP A 36 -10.29 -17.36 17.98
C ASP A 36 -9.63 -16.04 18.38
N LEU A 37 -10.37 -14.94 18.28
CA LEU A 37 -9.88 -13.62 18.70
C LEU A 37 -9.60 -13.60 20.22
N PRO A 38 -8.56 -12.88 20.69
CA PRO A 38 -8.16 -11.55 20.21
C PRO A 38 -7.05 -11.51 19.16
N GLU A 39 -6.43 -12.63 18.80
CA GLU A 39 -5.44 -12.70 17.73
C GLU A 39 -5.66 -13.93 16.86
N LYS A 40 -5.86 -13.72 15.56
CA LYS A 40 -6.19 -14.75 14.58
C LYS A 40 -5.22 -14.69 13.42
N GLN A 41 -4.55 -15.80 13.15
CA GLN A 41 -3.54 -15.85 12.09
C GLN A 41 -4.18 -15.92 10.71
N LEU A 42 -3.52 -15.29 9.74
CA LEU A 42 -3.86 -15.38 8.33
C LEU A 42 -2.79 -16.22 7.63
N HIS A 43 -3.22 -17.27 6.93
CA HIS A 43 -2.35 -18.15 6.16
C HIS A 43 -2.18 -17.58 4.76
N ILE A 44 -0.94 -17.21 4.44
CA ILE A 44 -0.55 -16.88 3.07
C ILE A 44 -0.40 -18.20 2.30
N ARG A 45 -0.82 -18.21 1.03
CA ARG A 45 -0.70 -19.36 0.13
C ARG A 45 -0.24 -18.90 -1.23
N GLY A 46 0.74 -19.58 -1.81
CA GLY A 46 1.14 -19.33 -3.19
C GLY A 46 2.21 -20.29 -3.64
N ASN A 47 2.54 -20.22 -4.93
CA ASN A 47 3.56 -21.08 -5.51
C ASN A 47 4.92 -20.67 -4.95
N SER A 48 5.55 -21.58 -4.21
CA SER A 48 6.92 -21.38 -3.75
C SER A 48 7.86 -21.54 -4.94
N ASP A 49 8.74 -20.58 -5.17
CA ASP A 49 9.81 -20.74 -6.16
C ASP A 49 11.02 -21.48 -5.57
N GLY A 50 11.08 -21.62 -4.25
CA GLY A 50 12.14 -22.29 -3.50
C GLY A 50 13.49 -21.58 -3.58
N ARG A 51 13.56 -20.44 -4.27
CA ARG A 51 14.79 -19.67 -4.51
C ARG A 51 14.75 -18.34 -3.79
N LEU A 52 13.69 -17.54 -3.98
CA LEU A 52 13.50 -16.28 -3.29
C LEU A 52 12.80 -16.51 -1.95
N LEU A 53 11.72 -17.31 -1.97
CA LEU A 53 10.91 -17.56 -0.79
C LEU A 53 10.18 -18.92 -0.85
N SER A 54 9.75 -19.40 0.31
CA SER A 54 8.85 -20.54 0.44
C SER A 54 7.67 -20.23 1.34
N CYS A 55 6.54 -20.88 1.06
CA CYS A 55 5.33 -20.78 1.85
C CYS A 55 5.20 -22.00 2.77
N THR A 56 5.47 -21.84 4.07
CA THR A 56 5.46 -22.93 5.07
C THR A 56 4.44 -22.63 6.16
N ASP A 57 3.49 -23.53 6.41
CA ASP A 57 2.46 -23.41 7.46
C ASP A 57 1.68 -22.08 7.46
N GLY A 58 1.50 -21.48 6.28
CA GLY A 58 0.81 -20.21 6.10
C GLY A 58 1.68 -18.97 6.27
N TRP A 59 3.00 -19.13 6.43
CA TRP A 59 3.98 -18.05 6.56
C TRP A 59 4.87 -18.01 5.31
N ILE A 60 5.50 -16.87 5.07
CA ILE A 60 6.53 -16.74 4.03
C ILE A 60 7.89 -16.77 4.73
N VAL A 61 8.73 -17.73 4.33
CA VAL A 61 10.14 -17.82 4.73
C VAL A 61 10.99 -17.29 3.58
N LEU A 62 11.81 -16.29 3.85
CA LEU A 62 12.68 -15.64 2.87
C LEU A 62 14.00 -16.41 2.78
N HIS A 63 14.45 -16.70 1.56
CA HIS A 63 15.69 -17.46 1.30
C HIS A 63 16.84 -16.58 0.81
N GLN A 64 16.57 -15.32 0.48
CA GLN A 64 17.57 -14.37 0.01
C GLN A 64 17.54 -13.12 0.88
N HIS A 65 18.74 -12.60 1.17
CA HIS A 65 18.92 -11.28 1.74
C HIS A 65 18.53 -10.21 0.69
N GLY A 66 18.08 -9.04 1.14
CA GLY A 66 17.62 -7.99 0.24
C GLY A 66 16.71 -6.98 0.92
N LEU A 67 16.03 -6.19 0.11
CA LEU A 67 14.98 -5.28 0.57
C LEU A 67 13.64 -5.75 0.04
N ILE A 68 12.60 -5.67 0.86
CA ILE A 68 11.25 -6.06 0.47
C ILE A 68 10.26 -4.89 0.60
N TRP A 69 9.29 -4.88 -0.31
CA TRP A 69 8.03 -4.15 -0.18
C TRP A 69 6.89 -5.16 -0.19
N VAL A 70 6.01 -5.09 0.80
CA VAL A 70 4.88 -6.00 0.94
C VAL A 70 3.59 -5.20 0.84
N ASP A 71 2.61 -5.74 0.11
CA ASP A 71 1.25 -5.25 0.06
C ASP A 71 0.25 -6.37 0.36
N HIS A 72 -0.66 -6.13 1.29
CA HIS A 72 -1.77 -7.00 1.61
C HIS A 72 -3.10 -6.25 1.44
N ASN A 73 -3.88 -6.63 0.42
CA ASN A 73 -5.26 -6.18 0.26
C ASN A 73 -6.19 -7.08 1.09
N LEU A 74 -7.01 -6.45 1.92
CA LEU A 74 -7.93 -7.14 2.82
C LEU A 74 -9.36 -6.64 2.58
N ALA A 75 -10.30 -7.58 2.54
CA ALA A 75 -11.72 -7.31 2.60
C ALA A 75 -12.39 -8.31 3.54
N LEU A 76 -13.14 -7.82 4.52
CA LEU A 76 -13.76 -8.66 5.53
C LEU A 76 -15.08 -8.08 6.04
N LYS A 77 -15.84 -8.93 6.74
CA LYS A 77 -16.95 -8.55 7.61
C LYS A 77 -16.59 -8.93 9.04
N HIS A 78 -16.99 -8.13 10.01
CA HIS A 78 -16.81 -8.48 11.42
C HIS A 78 -17.89 -7.83 12.29
N GLY A 79 -18.24 -8.52 13.38
CA GLY A 79 -19.14 -8.02 14.43
C GLY A 79 -18.42 -7.47 15.68
N CYS A 80 -17.08 -7.40 15.67
CA CYS A 80 -16.31 -6.95 16.83
C CYS A 80 -16.75 -5.57 17.33
N ARG A 81 -16.95 -5.41 18.65
CA ARG A 81 -17.42 -4.16 19.29
C ARG A 81 -16.47 -2.96 19.13
N SER A 82 -15.18 -3.21 18.90
CA SER A 82 -14.16 -2.18 18.75
C SER A 82 -13.72 -2.05 17.29
N PHE A 83 -12.64 -2.72 16.94
CA PHE A 83 -12.06 -2.74 15.61
C PHE A 83 -11.41 -4.11 15.38
N VAL A 84 -11.16 -4.43 14.11
CA VAL A 84 -10.23 -5.49 13.72
C VAL A 84 -8.98 -4.84 13.14
N GLN A 85 -7.82 -5.15 13.69
CA GLN A 85 -6.53 -4.67 13.23
C GLN A 85 -5.83 -5.74 12.39
N ALA A 86 -5.64 -5.46 11.11
CA ALA A 86 -4.78 -6.27 10.26
C ALA A 86 -3.32 -5.87 10.49
N CYS A 87 -2.47 -6.83 10.85
CA CYS A 87 -1.06 -6.62 11.18
C CYS A 87 -0.18 -7.39 10.20
N LEU A 88 0.84 -6.71 9.69
CA LEU A 88 1.95 -7.29 8.93
C LEU A 88 3.18 -7.33 9.83
N ARG A 89 3.74 -8.52 10.02
CA ARG A 89 4.91 -8.73 10.88
C ARG A 89 6.04 -9.43 10.17
N LEU A 90 7.24 -9.14 10.65
CA LEU A 90 8.48 -9.79 10.30
C LEU A 90 9.09 -10.37 11.58
N ASN A 91 9.40 -11.67 11.57
CA ASN A 91 10.18 -12.26 12.64
C ASN A 91 11.66 -12.18 12.29
N SER A 92 12.44 -11.53 13.16
CA SER A 92 13.90 -11.57 13.10
C SER A 92 14.42 -12.60 14.11
N SER A 93 15.55 -13.24 13.82
CA SER A 93 16.14 -14.25 14.72
C SER A 93 16.70 -13.66 16.01
N GLU A 94 16.92 -12.33 16.08
CA GLU A 94 17.60 -11.67 17.20
C GLU A 94 16.66 -10.92 18.16
N ASP A 95 15.57 -10.29 17.66
CA ASP A 95 14.74 -9.36 18.46
C ASP A 95 13.22 -9.63 18.41
N GLY A 96 12.81 -10.90 18.32
CA GLY A 96 11.41 -11.29 18.33
C GLY A 96 10.60 -10.74 17.14
N HIS A 97 9.29 -10.60 17.32
CA HIS A 97 8.37 -10.17 16.26
C HIS A 97 8.38 -8.65 16.10
N GLN A 98 8.79 -8.16 14.93
CA GLN A 98 8.70 -6.76 14.54
C GLN A 98 7.39 -6.50 13.77
N ASP A 99 6.58 -5.55 14.24
CA ASP A 99 5.45 -5.03 13.47
C ASP A 99 5.96 -4.11 12.36
N LEU A 100 5.69 -4.47 11.10
CA LEU A 100 6.01 -3.62 9.94
C LEU A 100 4.90 -2.58 9.72
N SER A 101 3.64 -2.99 9.88
CA SER A 101 2.49 -2.11 9.70
C SER A 101 1.18 -2.70 10.22
N GLY A 102 0.23 -1.83 10.54
CA GLY A 102 -1.08 -2.18 11.08
C GLY A 102 -2.19 -1.25 10.54
N MET A 103 -3.35 -1.82 10.21
CA MET A 103 -4.57 -1.08 9.84
C MET A 103 -5.77 -1.53 10.66
N ARG A 104 -6.50 -0.57 11.23
CA ARG A 104 -7.76 -0.84 11.92
C ARG A 104 -8.95 -0.69 10.96
N LEU A 105 -9.80 -1.70 10.94
CA LEU A 105 -11.15 -1.67 10.39
C LEU A 105 -12.13 -1.44 11.54
N GLU A 106 -12.85 -0.35 11.46
CA GLU A 106 -13.84 0.08 12.44
C GLU A 106 -15.01 -0.92 12.58
N GLN A 107 -15.65 -0.98 13.75
CA GLN A 107 -17.01 -1.52 13.81
C GLN A 107 -17.97 -0.57 13.06
N ARG A 108 -18.80 -1.12 12.18
CA ARG A 108 -19.94 -0.41 11.58
C ARG A 108 -21.24 -1.11 11.88
N ASP A 109 -22.32 -0.33 11.99
CA ASP A 109 -23.68 -0.86 12.06
C ASP A 109 -24.03 -1.50 10.70
N GLY A 110 -24.48 -2.75 10.74
CA GLY A 110 -24.70 -3.56 9.54
C GLY A 110 -23.42 -4.24 9.06
N LYS A 111 -23.50 -5.57 8.97
CA LYS A 111 -22.46 -6.58 8.64
C LYS A 111 -21.96 -6.44 7.19
N SER A 112 -21.54 -5.24 6.84
CA SER A 112 -21.10 -4.79 5.53
C SER A 112 -19.64 -5.14 5.32
N ILE A 113 -19.28 -5.35 4.05
CA ILE A 113 -17.90 -5.62 3.69
C ILE A 113 -17.11 -4.31 3.84
N GLN A 114 -16.05 -4.36 4.61
CA GLN A 114 -15.06 -3.30 4.69
C GLN A 114 -13.77 -3.78 4.04
N SER A 115 -13.01 -2.85 3.49
CA SER A 115 -11.71 -3.14 2.91
C SER A 115 -10.65 -2.12 3.27
N THR A 116 -9.42 -2.59 3.26
CA THR A 116 -8.22 -1.81 3.52
C THR A 116 -7.03 -2.49 2.85
N SER A 117 -5.91 -1.78 2.76
CA SER A 117 -4.62 -2.36 2.38
C SER A 117 -3.57 -2.07 3.45
N VAL A 118 -2.78 -3.08 3.80
CA VAL A 118 -1.64 -2.99 4.71
C VAL A 118 -0.37 -3.13 3.89
N SER A 119 0.57 -2.23 4.05
CA SER A 119 1.83 -2.28 3.32
C SER A 119 3.02 -2.01 4.25
N GLY A 120 4.20 -2.49 3.88
CA GLY A 120 5.40 -2.29 4.69
C GLY A 120 6.67 -2.54 3.91
N ALA A 121 7.77 -2.00 4.41
CA ALA A 121 9.10 -2.20 3.86
C ALA A 121 10.06 -2.70 4.94
N ALA A 122 11.03 -3.52 4.56
CA ALA A 122 12.09 -3.97 5.47
C ALA A 122 13.34 -4.38 4.69
N ALA A 123 14.51 -4.26 5.33
CA ALA A 123 15.67 -5.05 4.97
C ALA A 123 15.50 -6.45 5.60
N VAL A 124 15.87 -7.49 4.86
CA VAL A 124 15.65 -8.88 5.25
C VAL A 124 16.87 -9.73 5.03
N GLU A 125 17.03 -10.73 5.89
CA GLU A 125 18.07 -11.74 5.82
C GLU A 125 17.46 -13.11 5.52
N GLN A 126 18.32 -14.06 5.16
CA GLN A 126 17.89 -15.45 4.97
C GLN A 126 17.31 -16.03 6.26
N GLY A 127 16.13 -16.66 6.15
CA GLY A 127 15.41 -17.26 7.27
C GLY A 127 14.40 -16.33 7.95
N HIS A 128 14.38 -15.04 7.61
CA HIS A 128 13.33 -14.14 8.10
C HIS A 128 11.94 -14.63 7.68
N VAL A 129 10.98 -14.51 8.59
CA VAL A 129 9.62 -15.01 8.39
C VAL A 129 8.62 -13.87 8.38
N LEU A 130 7.86 -13.74 7.30
CA LEU A 130 6.74 -12.83 7.18
C LEU A 130 5.42 -13.55 7.49
N PHE A 131 4.58 -12.89 8.28
CA PHE A 131 3.26 -13.41 8.61
C PHE A 131 2.23 -12.30 8.81
N LEU A 132 0.97 -12.69 8.68
CA LEU A 132 -0.18 -11.81 8.81
C LEU A 132 -1.06 -12.26 9.99
N SER A 133 -1.61 -11.29 10.71
CA SER A 133 -2.56 -11.57 11.80
C SER A 133 -3.67 -10.53 11.83
N LEU A 134 -4.83 -10.94 12.37
CA LEU A 134 -5.94 -10.08 12.72
C LEU A 134 -6.02 -9.99 14.24
N LYS A 135 -6.01 -8.78 14.78
CA LYS A 135 -6.17 -8.51 16.20
C LYS A 135 -7.46 -7.78 16.48
N SER A 136 -8.00 -7.92 17.68
CA SER A 136 -9.09 -7.10 18.20
C SER A 136 -8.75 -6.64 19.61
N ALA A 137 -9.17 -5.42 19.99
CA ALA A 137 -8.97 -4.95 21.37
C ALA A 137 -9.79 -5.76 22.40
N THR A 138 -10.80 -6.51 21.94
CA THR A 138 -11.69 -7.29 22.80
C THR A 138 -11.99 -8.66 22.20
N ASN A 139 -12.15 -9.68 23.04
CA ASN A 139 -12.63 -11.01 22.64
C ASN A 139 -14.13 -11.02 22.25
N GLN A 140 -14.82 -9.89 22.43
CA GLN A 140 -16.25 -9.69 22.13
C GLN A 140 -16.50 -9.48 20.63
N CYS A 141 -16.12 -10.48 19.84
CA CYS A 141 -16.54 -10.59 18.44
C CYS A 141 -17.60 -11.70 18.26
N SER A 142 -17.90 -12.47 19.30
CA SER A 142 -18.68 -13.72 19.21
C SER A 142 -20.04 -13.72 19.90
N GLN A 143 -20.52 -12.59 20.45
CA GLN A 143 -21.77 -12.57 21.23
C GLN A 143 -23.00 -13.08 20.44
N ASP A 144 -22.95 -13.04 19.09
CA ASP A 144 -23.99 -13.55 18.18
C ASP A 144 -23.52 -14.65 17.18
N LYS A 145 -22.39 -15.35 17.43
CA LYS A 145 -21.74 -16.28 16.46
C LYS A 145 -21.26 -15.64 15.15
N GLU A 146 -21.12 -14.33 15.10
CA GLU A 146 -20.65 -13.63 13.89
C GLU A 146 -19.15 -13.33 13.94
N ASP A 147 -18.40 -14.36 13.60
CA ASP A 147 -16.96 -14.28 13.50
C ASP A 147 -16.49 -13.33 12.39
N VAL A 148 -15.20 -13.04 12.40
CA VAL A 148 -14.56 -12.34 11.29
C VAL A 148 -14.61 -13.21 10.03
N HIS A 149 -15.20 -12.69 8.97
CA HIS A 149 -15.35 -13.36 7.68
C HIS A 149 -14.55 -12.64 6.60
N LEU A 150 -13.45 -13.27 6.16
CA LEU A 150 -12.68 -12.82 5.00
C LEU A 150 -13.46 -13.03 3.70
N GLN A 151 -13.25 -12.14 2.74
CA GLN A 151 -13.85 -12.24 1.42
C GLN A 151 -12.92 -12.99 0.47
N ASN A 152 -13.39 -14.13 -0.07
CA ASN A 152 -12.59 -15.00 -0.94
C ASN A 152 -12.56 -14.56 -2.41
N SER A 153 -13.21 -13.45 -2.77
CA SER A 153 -13.28 -12.97 -4.16
C SER A 153 -12.16 -11.99 -4.54
N LEU A 154 -11.15 -11.86 -3.69
CA LEU A 154 -9.94 -11.08 -3.98
C LEU A 154 -9.04 -11.87 -4.93
N ILE A 155 -8.31 -11.14 -5.79
CA ILE A 155 -7.30 -11.71 -6.68
C ILE A 155 -5.95 -11.15 -6.22
N SER A 156 -4.99 -12.05 -5.98
CA SER A 156 -3.66 -11.72 -5.44
C SER A 156 -3.72 -10.80 -4.22
N PRO A 157 -4.43 -11.17 -3.14
CA PRO A 157 -4.57 -10.34 -1.95
C PRO A 157 -3.25 -10.09 -1.21
N PHE A 158 -2.19 -10.83 -1.52
CA PHE A 158 -0.85 -10.58 -1.04
C PHE A 158 0.12 -10.44 -2.21
N SER A 159 1.01 -9.45 -2.15
CA SER A 159 2.14 -9.33 -3.07
C SER A 159 3.40 -8.85 -2.36
N LEU A 160 4.54 -9.25 -2.90
CA LEU A 160 5.87 -8.91 -2.42
C LEU A 160 6.71 -8.47 -3.62
N LEU A 161 7.38 -7.32 -3.49
CA LEU A 161 8.48 -6.90 -4.35
C LEU A 161 9.76 -7.10 -3.55
N TRP A 162 10.74 -7.77 -4.14
CA TRP A 162 12.08 -7.95 -3.60
C TRP A 162 13.09 -7.20 -4.47
N LEU A 163 14.07 -6.58 -3.83
CA LEU A 163 15.18 -5.88 -4.45
C LEU A 163 16.49 -6.47 -3.94
N SER A 164 17.41 -6.75 -4.86
CA SER A 164 18.79 -7.14 -4.52
C SER A 164 19.50 -5.98 -3.81
N HIS A 165 20.45 -6.28 -2.91
CA HIS A 165 21.36 -5.26 -2.38
C HIS A 165 22.18 -4.56 -3.47
N ASP A 166 22.41 -5.24 -4.60
CA ASP A 166 23.11 -4.68 -5.76
C ASP A 166 22.37 -3.48 -6.39
N THR A 167 21.08 -3.31 -6.06
CA THR A 167 20.33 -2.12 -6.48
C THR A 167 20.80 -0.86 -5.79
N GLY A 168 21.48 -0.95 -4.64
CA GLY A 168 21.79 0.19 -3.76
C GLY A 168 20.54 0.80 -3.10
N ALA A 169 19.40 0.09 -3.09
CA ALA A 169 18.17 0.59 -2.47
C ALA A 169 18.29 0.67 -0.94
N VAL A 170 17.44 1.51 -0.35
CA VAL A 170 17.42 1.79 1.09
C VAL A 170 15.99 1.62 1.63
N ALA A 171 15.83 0.83 2.70
CA ALA A 171 14.59 0.67 3.43
C ALA A 171 14.62 1.52 4.70
N MET A 172 13.49 2.16 4.98
CA MET A 172 13.26 2.93 6.20
C MET A 172 11.86 2.64 6.73
N THR A 173 11.76 2.46 8.05
CA THR A 173 10.49 2.50 8.76
C THR A 173 10.55 3.48 9.91
N ALA A 174 9.46 4.21 10.15
CA ALA A 174 9.34 5.13 11.26
C ALA A 174 7.92 5.13 11.83
N GLN A 175 7.85 5.24 13.15
CA GLN A 175 6.63 5.22 13.95
C GLN A 175 6.16 6.66 14.18
N ALA A 176 4.92 7.01 13.81
CA ALA A 176 4.37 8.31 14.18
C ALA A 176 4.19 8.39 15.70
N VAL A 177 4.48 9.54 16.28
CA VAL A 177 4.28 9.82 17.71
C VAL A 177 2.81 10.14 17.96
N ALA A 178 2.25 9.59 19.04
CA ALA A 178 0.87 9.90 19.43
C ALA A 178 0.68 11.39 19.74
N SER A 179 -0.47 11.93 19.33
CA SER A 179 -0.86 13.29 19.72
C SER A 179 -1.48 13.30 21.12
N ALA A 180 -1.05 14.23 21.95
CA ALA A 180 -1.68 14.54 23.23
C ALA A 180 -2.96 15.39 23.09
N HIS A 181 -3.10 16.12 21.99
CA HIS A 181 -4.20 17.06 21.76
C HIS A 181 -5.04 16.73 20.53
N TYR A 182 -6.24 17.31 20.48
CA TYR A 182 -7.12 17.25 19.32
C TYR A 182 -6.63 18.23 18.24
N HIS A 183 -6.51 17.76 17.00
CA HIS A 183 -6.02 18.58 15.89
C HIS A 183 -6.88 18.37 14.65
N THR A 184 -7.39 19.44 14.05
CA THR A 184 -8.08 19.37 12.76
C THR A 184 -7.13 19.42 11.56
N ASN A 185 -5.96 20.04 11.73
CA ASN A 185 -4.83 19.90 10.83
C ASN A 185 -3.66 19.29 11.61
N TYR A 186 -3.27 18.08 11.24
CA TYR A 186 -2.24 17.33 11.94
C TYR A 186 -1.07 17.00 11.01
N ARG A 187 0.13 17.39 11.44
CA ARG A 187 1.39 16.98 10.81
C ARG A 187 2.06 15.96 11.73
N PRO A 188 2.16 14.68 11.35
CA PRO A 188 2.79 13.67 12.19
C PRO A 188 4.27 13.99 12.39
N ALA A 189 4.75 13.74 13.61
CA ALA A 189 6.17 13.62 13.89
C ALA A 189 6.50 12.13 14.02
N PHE A 190 7.71 11.72 13.63
CA PHE A 190 8.11 10.32 13.51
C PHE A 190 9.29 10.00 14.42
N ARG A 191 9.35 8.78 14.93
CA ARG A 191 10.52 8.19 15.54
C ARG A 191 11.03 7.11 14.59
N MET A 192 12.31 7.18 14.20
CA MET A 192 12.92 6.15 13.35
C MET A 192 12.81 4.78 14.05
N SER A 193 12.31 3.78 13.34
CA SER A 193 12.22 2.40 13.82
C SER A 193 13.37 1.58 13.26
N THR A 194 13.53 1.56 11.93
CA THR A 194 14.66 0.91 11.26
C THR A 194 15.10 1.70 10.02
N ILE A 195 16.38 1.63 9.70
CA ILE A 195 16.93 2.17 8.46
C ILE A 195 18.14 1.34 8.01
N SER A 196 18.20 1.00 6.73
CA SER A 196 19.32 0.23 6.18
C SER A 196 20.54 1.10 5.84
N ASP A 197 20.33 2.36 5.44
CA ASP A 197 21.41 3.32 5.17
C ASP A 197 20.99 4.77 5.54
N PRO A 198 21.49 5.31 6.67
CA PRO A 198 21.18 6.67 7.12
C PRO A 198 21.90 7.77 6.32
N TYR A 199 22.86 7.44 5.46
CA TYR A 199 23.55 8.42 4.63
C TYR A 199 22.77 8.83 3.38
N VAL A 200 21.74 8.06 3.03
CA VAL A 200 20.87 8.34 1.87
C VAL A 200 19.54 8.94 2.31
N VAL A 201 18.94 8.35 3.35
CA VAL A 201 17.61 8.72 3.87
C VAL A 201 17.75 9.06 5.35
N GLU A 202 17.16 10.15 5.80
CA GLU A 202 17.14 10.50 7.23
C GLU A 202 15.81 11.17 7.60
N LEU A 203 15.46 11.15 8.88
CA LEU A 203 14.42 12.06 9.36
C LEU A 203 14.97 13.49 9.41
N THR A 204 14.11 14.43 9.08
CA THR A 204 14.33 15.86 9.33
C THR A 204 14.56 16.13 10.83
N HIS A 205 15.23 17.23 11.17
CA HIS A 205 15.59 17.54 12.55
C HIS A 205 14.36 17.72 13.48
N ASP A 206 13.24 18.19 12.94
CA ASP A 206 11.97 18.30 13.68
C ASP A 206 11.15 16.99 13.65
N ASN A 207 11.69 15.95 13.00
CA ASN A 207 11.08 14.64 12.80
C ASN A 207 9.74 14.65 12.04
N ARG A 208 9.39 15.72 11.32
CA ARG A 208 8.09 15.85 10.64
C ARG A 208 8.11 15.47 9.15
N GLY A 209 9.28 15.12 8.65
CA GLY A 209 9.49 14.66 7.29
C GLY A 209 10.74 13.80 7.14
N VAL A 210 10.90 13.25 5.95
CA VAL A 210 12.06 12.47 5.51
C VAL A 210 12.87 13.31 4.54
N ARG A 211 14.19 13.39 4.74
CA ARG A 211 15.12 14.09 3.85
C ARG A 211 15.92 13.08 3.03
N PHE A 212 16.17 13.42 1.77
CA PHE A 212 16.97 12.62 0.85
C PHE A 212 18.30 13.31 0.58
N ARG A 213 19.41 12.60 0.74
CA ARG A 213 20.76 13.09 0.41
C ARG A 213 21.14 12.74 -1.03
N GLU A 214 20.48 11.74 -1.61
CA GLU A 214 20.70 11.32 -3.00
C GLU A 214 19.41 11.32 -3.82
N SER A 215 19.57 11.55 -5.12
CA SER A 215 18.47 11.52 -6.08
C SER A 215 18.06 10.09 -6.39
N GLY A 216 16.75 9.83 -6.42
CA GLY A 216 16.23 8.49 -6.65
C GLY A 216 14.72 8.46 -6.82
N THR A 217 14.17 7.25 -6.83
CA THR A 217 12.72 7.02 -6.76
C THR A 217 12.39 6.51 -5.37
N VAL A 218 11.36 7.10 -4.76
CA VAL A 218 10.90 6.76 -3.42
C VAL A 218 9.51 6.18 -3.51
N LYS A 219 9.35 4.94 -3.05
CA LYS A 219 8.05 4.32 -2.76
C LYS A 219 7.79 4.44 -1.27
N PHE A 220 6.61 4.93 -0.89
CA PHE A 220 6.26 5.11 0.51
C PHE A 220 4.81 4.74 0.80
N VAL A 221 4.54 4.51 2.08
CA VAL A 221 3.21 4.35 2.64
C VAL A 221 3.17 4.95 4.03
N LEU A 222 2.16 5.78 4.30
CA LEU A 222 1.82 6.21 5.66
C LEU A 222 0.45 5.64 6.04
N GLN A 223 0.40 4.97 7.19
CA GLN A 223 -0.78 4.29 7.69
C GLN A 223 -1.13 4.80 9.08
N GLN A 224 -1.94 5.84 9.17
CA GLN A 224 -2.22 6.52 10.43
C GLN A 224 -3.50 5.98 11.09
N ALA A 225 -3.40 5.60 12.37
CA ALA A 225 -4.56 5.33 13.22
C ALA A 225 -5.01 6.57 14.00
N PHE A 226 -6.32 6.72 14.17
CA PHE A 226 -6.91 7.83 14.91
C PHE A 226 -8.29 7.48 15.47
N TYR A 227 -8.70 8.23 16.48
CA TYR A 227 -10.04 8.23 17.07
C TYR A 227 -10.77 9.50 16.70
N SER A 228 -12.01 9.40 16.23
CA SER A 228 -12.79 10.56 15.78
C SER A 228 -14.14 10.72 16.49
N MET A 229 -14.50 11.97 16.78
CA MET A 229 -15.78 12.36 17.40
C MET A 229 -16.37 13.59 16.69
N GLY A 230 -17.68 13.56 16.47
CA GLY A 230 -18.43 14.56 15.70
C GLY A 230 -19.04 13.99 14.44
N GLN A 231 -20.17 14.56 14.00
CA GLN A 231 -20.86 14.14 12.78
C GLN A 231 -20.10 14.55 11.51
N ALA A 232 -19.41 15.69 11.56
CA ALA A 232 -18.57 16.16 10.46
C ALA A 232 -17.49 15.13 10.07
N CYS A 233 -16.94 14.39 11.05
CA CYS A 233 -15.98 13.31 10.78
C CYS A 233 -16.55 12.24 9.85
N ILE A 234 -17.85 11.93 9.99
CA ILE A 234 -18.53 10.91 9.18
C ILE A 234 -18.85 11.49 7.81
N SER A 235 -19.52 12.64 7.77
CA SER A 235 -20.02 13.23 6.53
C SER A 235 -18.90 13.68 5.60
N GLU A 236 -17.92 14.41 6.13
CA GLU A 236 -16.84 15.02 5.35
C GLU A 236 -15.59 14.14 5.25
N GLY A 237 -15.35 13.26 6.23
CA GLY A 237 -14.21 12.34 6.24
C GLY A 237 -12.86 13.02 6.44
N PHE A 238 -11.79 12.25 6.21
CA PHE A 238 -10.40 12.67 6.42
C PHE A 238 -9.62 12.60 5.11
N TYR A 239 -8.65 13.51 4.96
CA TYR A 239 -7.66 13.45 3.91
C TYR A 239 -6.27 13.25 4.50
N LEU A 240 -5.51 12.34 3.91
CA LEU A 240 -4.08 12.21 4.16
C LEU A 240 -3.34 12.64 2.91
N LEU A 241 -2.45 13.62 3.04
CA LEU A 241 -1.71 14.24 1.94
C LEU A 241 -0.22 13.99 2.12
N ALA A 242 0.47 13.82 1.00
CA ALA A 242 1.94 13.79 0.94
C ALA A 242 2.44 14.94 0.06
N TYR A 243 3.52 15.57 0.50
CA TYR A 243 4.15 16.68 -0.19
C TYR A 243 5.64 16.40 -0.37
N VAL A 244 6.18 16.83 -1.51
CA VAL A 244 7.62 16.99 -1.68
C VAL A 244 7.95 18.47 -1.57
N ASN A 245 8.93 18.77 -0.73
CA ASN A 245 9.47 20.11 -0.55
C ASN A 245 10.84 20.18 -1.21
N ASN A 246 10.98 21.10 -2.16
CA ASN A 246 12.23 21.39 -2.84
C ASN A 246 12.55 22.87 -2.64
N ASN A 247 13.68 23.18 -2.00
CA ASN A 247 14.19 24.55 -1.84
C ASN A 247 13.15 25.57 -1.34
N GLY A 248 12.28 25.15 -0.41
CA GLY A 248 11.23 25.99 0.18
C GLY A 248 9.90 26.03 -0.59
N SER A 249 9.84 25.46 -1.80
CA SER A 249 8.58 25.23 -2.52
C SER A 249 8.00 23.88 -2.11
N SER A 250 6.72 23.86 -1.70
CA SER A 250 5.99 22.64 -1.37
C SER A 250 5.03 22.29 -2.49
N ALA A 251 5.16 21.06 -3.02
CA ALA A 251 4.25 20.53 -4.02
C ALA A 251 3.54 19.30 -3.47
N GLU A 252 2.20 19.30 -3.56
CA GLU A 252 1.41 18.12 -3.22
C GLU A 252 1.65 17.02 -4.27
N LEU A 253 2.02 15.83 -3.79
CA LEU A 253 2.26 14.66 -4.62
C LEU A 253 0.96 13.88 -4.86
N THR A 254 0.26 13.59 -3.77
CA THR A 254 -0.94 12.78 -3.78
C THR A 254 -1.72 12.95 -2.48
N ARG A 255 -2.97 12.52 -2.49
CA ARG A 255 -3.85 12.46 -1.34
C ARG A 255 -4.74 11.24 -1.37
N SER A 256 -5.10 10.73 -0.19
CA SER A 256 -6.10 9.68 -0.03
C SER A 256 -7.24 10.17 0.86
N PHE A 257 -8.39 9.50 0.73
CA PHE A 257 -9.61 9.82 1.46
C PHE A 257 -10.08 8.62 2.28
N LYS A 258 -10.53 8.87 3.51
CA LYS A 258 -11.20 7.85 4.34
C LYS A 258 -12.39 8.49 5.06
N PRO A 259 -13.59 7.92 4.96
CA PRO A 259 -14.72 8.35 5.79
C PRO A 259 -14.45 8.04 7.26
N GLY A 260 -14.82 8.98 8.14
CA GLY A 260 -14.70 8.82 9.58
C GLY A 260 -15.83 8.02 10.19
N VAL A 261 -15.70 7.75 11.49
CA VAL A 261 -16.70 7.03 12.29
C VAL A 261 -16.82 7.69 13.65
N HIS A 262 -18.04 7.83 14.14
CA HIS A 262 -18.31 8.50 15.40
C HIS A 262 -17.93 7.63 16.60
N TYR A 263 -17.09 8.14 17.50
CA TYR A 263 -16.63 7.45 18.71
C TYR A 263 -15.99 6.08 18.42
N ARG A 264 -15.17 5.99 17.37
CA ARG A 264 -14.47 4.75 17.00
C ARG A 264 -13.03 5.03 16.57
N ASP A 265 -12.19 4.03 16.79
CA ASP A 265 -10.85 3.95 16.23
C ASP A 265 -10.93 3.45 14.78
N THR A 266 -10.22 4.12 13.89
CA THR A 266 -10.08 3.72 12.49
C THR A 266 -8.66 4.03 12.01
N SER A 267 -8.40 3.82 10.72
CA SER A 267 -7.12 4.13 10.10
C SER A 267 -7.30 4.64 8.67
N ILE A 268 -6.41 5.55 8.28
CA ILE A 268 -6.25 6.04 6.90
C ILE A 268 -4.90 5.60 6.37
N SER A 269 -4.82 5.32 5.08
CA SER A 269 -3.62 4.84 4.42
C SER A 269 -3.38 5.65 3.14
N LEU A 270 -2.14 6.02 2.86
CA LEU A 270 -1.71 6.67 1.63
C LEU A 270 -0.45 5.97 1.13
N SER A 271 -0.44 5.49 -0.11
CA SER A 271 0.75 4.90 -0.72
C SER A 271 1.00 5.48 -2.10
N ALA A 272 2.25 5.86 -2.38
CA ALA A 272 2.64 6.39 -3.68
C ALA A 272 4.14 6.18 -3.94
N ALA A 273 4.54 6.47 -5.16
CA ALA A 273 5.92 6.51 -5.61
C ALA A 273 6.19 7.84 -6.31
N THR A 274 7.33 8.47 -6.03
CA THR A 274 7.75 9.72 -6.65
C THR A 274 9.26 9.76 -6.87
N LYS A 275 9.72 10.62 -7.78
CA LYS A 275 11.14 10.97 -7.85
C LYS A 275 11.46 12.03 -6.80
N VAL A 276 12.68 11.95 -6.26
CA VAL A 276 13.25 12.92 -5.35
C VAL A 276 14.66 13.28 -5.82
N HIS A 277 15.08 14.50 -5.54
CA HIS A 277 16.44 14.96 -5.74
C HIS A 277 17.17 15.05 -4.40
N SER A 278 18.50 15.11 -4.47
CA SER A 278 19.31 15.49 -3.30
C SER A 278 18.81 16.80 -2.69
N GLY A 279 18.54 16.79 -1.39
CA GLY A 279 18.00 17.92 -0.62
C GLY A 279 16.48 17.98 -0.52
N ASP A 280 15.73 17.20 -1.32
CA ASP A 280 14.27 17.16 -1.22
C ASP A 280 13.81 16.58 0.14
N MET A 281 12.63 17.00 0.59
CA MET A 281 12.00 16.48 1.80
C MET A 281 10.57 16.00 1.54
N LEU A 282 10.25 14.79 1.97
CA LEU A 282 8.89 14.22 1.95
C LEU A 282 8.19 14.50 3.28
N THR A 283 7.03 15.14 3.26
CA THR A 283 6.24 15.50 4.46
C THR A 283 4.78 15.09 4.31
N PHE A 284 4.08 14.95 5.43
CA PHE A 284 2.69 14.49 5.46
C PHE A 284 1.79 15.43 6.27
N GLU A 285 0.52 15.46 5.89
CA GLU A 285 -0.50 16.24 6.58
C GLU A 285 -1.83 15.49 6.57
N ILE A 286 -2.54 15.54 7.68
CA ILE A 286 -3.88 14.97 7.80
C ILE A 286 -4.85 16.10 8.08
N LEU A 287 -5.83 16.23 7.17
CA LEU A 287 -6.90 17.21 7.27
C LEU A 287 -8.16 16.51 7.75
N ALA A 288 -8.64 16.96 8.90
CA ALA A 288 -9.93 16.62 9.45
C ALA A 288 -10.89 17.84 9.35
N PRO A 289 -12.20 17.61 9.31
CA PRO A 289 -13.20 18.66 9.24
C PRO A 289 -13.14 19.58 10.48
N ALA A 290 -13.49 20.86 10.34
CA ALA A 290 -13.39 21.83 11.43
C ALA A 290 -14.22 21.47 12.67
N GLN A 291 -15.35 20.78 12.48
CA GLN A 291 -16.23 20.31 13.56
C GLN A 291 -15.97 18.85 13.97
N CYS A 292 -14.80 18.32 13.60
CA CYS A 292 -14.36 16.97 13.96
C CYS A 292 -13.29 17.03 15.06
N ASN A 293 -13.56 16.40 16.19
CA ASN A 293 -12.57 16.20 17.26
C ASN A 293 -11.85 14.87 17.01
N VAL A 294 -10.59 14.94 16.60
CA VAL A 294 -9.76 13.77 16.30
C VAL A 294 -8.49 13.70 17.12
N ARG A 295 -8.18 12.51 17.63
CA ARG A 295 -6.93 12.20 18.33
C ARG A 295 -6.14 11.17 17.52
N TYR A 296 -4.88 11.46 17.25
CA TYR A 296 -3.99 10.60 16.47
C TYR A 296 -3.16 9.71 17.39
N PHE A 297 -3.05 8.42 17.04
CA PHE A 297 -2.30 7.44 17.82
C PHE A 297 -0.95 7.11 17.21
N GLY A 298 -0.10 6.49 18.02
CA GLY A 298 1.23 6.04 17.64
C GLY A 298 1.86 5.32 18.82
N ASP A 299 2.05 4.01 18.67
CA ASP A 299 2.59 3.11 19.68
C ASP A 299 3.24 1.91 19.01
N ASP A 300 3.90 1.05 19.78
CA ASP A 300 4.67 -0.09 19.26
C ASP A 300 3.78 -1.27 18.79
N SER A 301 2.47 -1.06 18.56
CA SER A 301 1.55 -2.09 18.02
C SER A 301 1.52 -2.16 16.48
N GLY A 302 2.40 -1.43 15.80
CA GLY A 302 2.49 -1.37 14.34
C GLY A 302 1.50 -0.45 13.65
N ILE A 303 0.59 0.20 14.38
CA ILE A 303 -0.28 1.25 13.82
C ILE A 303 0.52 2.52 13.58
N SER A 304 0.05 3.43 12.72
CA SER A 304 0.70 4.74 12.57
C SER A 304 2.14 4.66 12.09
N MET A 305 2.38 3.78 11.12
CA MET A 305 3.69 3.51 10.54
C MET A 305 3.89 4.22 9.21
N LEU A 306 5.07 4.81 9.04
CA LEU A 306 5.64 5.24 7.77
C LEU A 306 6.63 4.17 7.32
N SER A 307 6.43 3.58 6.15
CA SER A 307 7.39 2.70 5.49
C SER A 307 7.81 3.28 4.16
N LEU A 308 9.09 3.14 3.82
CA LEU A 308 9.70 3.76 2.66
C LEU A 308 10.78 2.86 2.06
N LEU A 309 10.83 2.81 0.73
CA LEU A 309 11.96 2.34 -0.06
C LEU A 309 12.46 3.47 -0.95
N TRP A 310 13.72 3.84 -0.82
CA TRP A 310 14.43 4.67 -1.79
C TRP A 310 15.22 3.76 -2.71
N ILE A 311 15.22 4.04 -4.01
CA ILE A 311 15.88 3.24 -5.04
C ILE A 311 16.62 4.20 -5.98
N PRO A 312 17.89 3.94 -6.32
CA PRO A 312 18.65 4.80 -7.23
C PRO A 312 17.93 5.02 -8.56
N SER A 313 18.02 6.24 -9.10
CA SER A 313 17.33 6.62 -10.35
C SER A 313 17.84 5.88 -11.58
N VAL A 314 19.03 5.26 -11.51
CA VAL A 314 19.63 4.47 -12.59
C VAL A 314 18.87 3.16 -12.85
N VAL A 315 18.17 2.63 -11.84
CA VAL A 315 17.45 1.35 -11.92
C VAL A 315 15.97 1.48 -11.57
N SER A 316 15.45 2.70 -11.43
CA SER A 316 14.07 2.94 -11.02
C SER A 316 13.44 4.18 -11.64
N THR A 317 12.10 4.15 -11.76
CA THR A 317 11.31 5.33 -12.10
C THR A 317 9.94 5.27 -11.45
N ALA A 318 9.25 6.41 -11.39
CA ALA A 318 7.87 6.51 -10.93
C ALA A 318 7.00 7.28 -11.93
N LEU A 319 5.74 6.90 -11.98
CA LEU A 319 4.68 7.58 -12.71
C LEU A 319 3.47 7.71 -11.80
N SER A 320 2.87 8.90 -11.73
CA SER A 320 1.58 9.11 -11.09
C SER A 320 0.59 9.71 -12.07
N ALA A 321 -0.67 9.33 -11.91
CA ALA A 321 -1.77 9.84 -12.71
C ALA A 321 -3.03 9.96 -11.87
N SER A 322 -3.79 11.03 -12.09
CA SER A 322 -5.10 11.24 -11.49
C SER A 322 -6.19 10.76 -12.43
N VAL A 323 -7.32 10.35 -11.88
CA VAL A 323 -8.48 9.97 -12.70
C VAL A 323 -8.92 11.15 -13.58
N SER A 324 -9.15 10.91 -14.88
CA SER A 324 -9.47 11.95 -15.86
C SER A 324 -10.90 12.47 -15.71
N ARG A 325 -11.16 13.74 -16.04
CA ARG A 325 -12.54 14.27 -16.06
C ARG A 325 -13.42 13.61 -17.14
N LYS A 326 -12.83 13.10 -18.22
CA LYS A 326 -13.55 12.55 -19.39
C LYS A 326 -13.60 11.03 -19.33
N GLY A 327 -14.73 10.46 -19.75
CA GLY A 327 -14.89 9.01 -19.90
C GLY A 327 -15.11 8.24 -18.59
N LEU A 328 -15.36 8.94 -17.47
CA LEU A 328 -15.53 8.27 -16.19
C LEU A 328 -16.78 7.39 -16.13
N PRO A 329 -16.67 6.18 -15.54
CA PRO A 329 -17.82 5.32 -15.32
C PRO A 329 -18.91 6.04 -14.49
N PHE A 330 -20.13 6.06 -15.02
CA PHE A 330 -21.32 6.62 -14.36
C PHE A 330 -22.54 5.72 -14.61
N GLY A 331 -23.45 5.67 -13.64
CA GLY A 331 -24.67 4.87 -13.71
C GLY A 331 -24.42 3.38 -13.40
N ALA A 332 -25.08 2.50 -14.16
CA ALA A 332 -24.92 1.05 -14.02
C ALA A 332 -23.60 0.61 -14.66
N VAL A 333 -22.55 0.55 -13.84
CA VAL A 333 -21.18 0.27 -14.28
C VAL A 333 -20.89 -1.22 -14.16
N ARG A 334 -20.47 -1.86 -15.26
CA ARG A 334 -20.01 -3.25 -15.29
C ARG A 334 -18.67 -3.34 -16.00
N ASN A 335 -17.61 -3.68 -15.26
CA ASN A 335 -16.23 -3.83 -15.74
C ASN A 335 -15.80 -2.68 -16.68
N LYS A 336 -16.08 -1.43 -16.30
CA LYS A 336 -15.70 -0.26 -17.11
C LYS A 336 -14.31 0.20 -16.75
N ALA A 337 -13.52 0.54 -17.76
CA ALA A 337 -12.18 1.06 -17.57
C ALA A 337 -12.19 2.44 -16.88
N LEU A 338 -11.13 2.69 -16.12
CA LEU A 338 -10.78 4.01 -15.64
C LEU A 338 -9.86 4.70 -16.63
N PHE A 339 -10.06 6.00 -16.78
CA PHE A 339 -9.23 6.88 -17.59
C PHE A 339 -8.47 7.80 -16.66
N PHE A 340 -7.24 8.15 -17.04
CA PHE A 340 -6.30 8.89 -16.23
C PHE A 340 -5.74 10.09 -16.98
N HIS A 341 -5.15 11.01 -16.25
CA HIS A 341 -4.29 12.07 -16.75
C HIS A 341 -3.02 12.01 -15.92
N GLN A 342 -1.88 11.84 -16.59
CA GLN A 342 -0.59 11.75 -15.94
C GLN A 342 -0.24 13.09 -15.27
N THR A 343 0.10 13.04 -13.99
CA THR A 343 0.46 14.23 -13.17
C THR A 343 1.96 14.41 -13.03
N THR A 344 2.75 13.35 -13.27
CA THR A 344 4.21 13.41 -13.29
C THR A 344 4.75 13.66 -14.71
N PRO A 345 6.00 14.14 -14.85
CA PRO A 345 6.67 14.19 -16.15
C PRO A 345 6.72 12.82 -16.85
N LEU A 346 6.80 12.83 -18.19
CA LEU A 346 6.95 11.62 -18.98
C LEU A 346 8.27 10.90 -18.65
N VAL A 347 8.20 9.57 -18.56
CA VAL A 347 9.36 8.70 -18.33
C VAL A 347 9.43 7.62 -19.40
N GLN A 348 10.60 7.05 -19.63
CA GLN A 348 10.83 6.14 -20.76
C GLN A 348 10.27 4.73 -20.50
N GLN A 349 10.38 4.25 -19.27
CA GLN A 349 10.08 2.86 -18.92
C GLN A 349 8.60 2.54 -18.82
N VAL A 350 7.79 3.54 -18.44
CA VAL A 350 6.34 3.43 -18.32
C VAL A 350 5.68 4.71 -18.81
N GLY A 351 4.61 4.59 -19.60
CA GLY A 351 3.88 5.75 -20.10
C GLY A 351 2.40 5.48 -20.25
N LEU A 352 1.59 6.52 -20.09
CA LEU A 352 0.15 6.48 -20.33
C LEU A 352 -0.14 6.60 -21.84
N ALA A 353 -0.91 5.66 -22.39
CA ALA A 353 -1.16 5.57 -23.82
C ALA A 353 -2.11 6.66 -24.36
N GLY A 354 -1.74 7.22 -25.52
CA GLY A 354 -2.62 7.95 -26.45
C GLY A 354 -3.11 9.33 -25.99
N ASN A 355 -3.77 10.06 -26.92
CA ASN A 355 -4.40 11.39 -26.70
C ASN A 355 -5.92 11.30 -26.43
N LYS A 356 -6.53 10.11 -26.49
CA LYS A 356 -7.99 9.92 -26.43
C LYS A 356 -8.43 8.93 -25.35
N ASP A 357 -7.70 7.83 -25.20
CA ASP A 357 -8.18 6.69 -24.41
C ASP A 357 -7.47 6.50 -23.07
N HIS A 358 -6.47 7.34 -22.71
CA HIS A 358 -5.68 7.43 -21.45
C HIS A 358 -5.95 6.42 -20.32
N ARG A 359 -6.03 5.14 -20.65
CA ARG A 359 -6.44 4.03 -19.78
C ARG A 359 -5.25 3.12 -19.53
N ASP A 360 -4.48 2.91 -20.58
CA ASP A 360 -3.44 1.89 -20.68
C ASP A 360 -2.09 2.47 -20.24
N PHE A 361 -1.50 1.88 -19.20
CA PHE A 361 -0.11 2.11 -18.82
C PHE A 361 0.74 1.07 -19.54
N ILE A 362 1.63 1.54 -20.42
CA ILE A 362 2.47 0.70 -21.27
C ILE A 362 3.88 0.68 -20.69
N PHE A 363 4.35 -0.50 -20.31
CA PHE A 363 5.74 -0.73 -19.92
C PHE A 363 6.59 -1.03 -21.15
N ARG A 364 7.72 -0.34 -21.26
CA ARG A 364 8.66 -0.45 -22.39
C ARG A 364 9.92 -1.24 -22.06
N GLU A 365 10.13 -1.51 -20.77
CA GLU A 365 11.29 -2.24 -20.27
C GLU A 365 10.87 -3.34 -19.30
N ALA A 366 11.68 -4.40 -19.24
CA ALA A 366 11.48 -5.49 -18.32
C ALA A 366 11.87 -5.08 -16.90
N GLY A 367 11.09 -5.50 -15.91
CA GLY A 367 11.31 -5.12 -14.52
C GLY A 367 10.18 -5.58 -13.61
N THR A 368 10.21 -5.12 -12.37
CA THR A 368 9.09 -5.24 -11.45
C THR A 368 8.35 -3.91 -11.33
N ALA A 369 7.03 -3.93 -11.39
CA ALA A 369 6.19 -2.78 -11.14
C ALA A 369 5.41 -2.93 -9.83
N ASN A 370 5.37 -1.88 -9.01
CA ASN A 370 4.44 -1.78 -7.88
C ASN A 370 3.39 -0.72 -8.20
N VAL A 371 2.12 -1.11 -8.12
CA VAL A 371 0.96 -0.27 -8.43
C VAL A 371 0.16 -0.02 -7.16
N ALA A 372 -0.10 1.24 -6.86
CA ALA A 372 -1.05 1.67 -5.84
C ALA A 372 -2.14 2.52 -6.49
N LEU A 373 -3.39 2.08 -6.39
CA LEU A 373 -4.58 2.76 -6.91
C LEU A 373 -5.51 3.06 -5.74
N ASP A 374 -5.78 4.34 -5.51
CA ASP A 374 -6.80 4.78 -4.56
C ASP A 374 -7.95 5.42 -5.35
N LEU A 375 -9.18 5.02 -5.04
CA LEU A 375 -10.39 5.59 -5.62
C LEU A 375 -11.28 6.13 -4.53
N ARG A 376 -11.72 7.37 -4.71
CA ARG A 376 -12.83 7.98 -3.99
C ARG A 376 -14.05 7.96 -4.89
N LEU A 377 -15.24 7.74 -4.35
CA LEU A 377 -16.46 7.70 -5.17
C LEU A 377 -17.74 7.89 -4.36
N ILE A 378 -18.82 8.21 -5.08
CA ILE A 378 -20.20 8.20 -4.59
C ILE A 378 -20.94 7.10 -5.35
N HIS A 379 -21.54 6.15 -4.64
CA HIS A 379 -22.25 5.03 -5.24
C HIS A 379 -23.39 4.47 -4.38
N SER A 380 -24.35 3.82 -5.01
CA SER A 380 -25.38 3.00 -4.35
C SER A 380 -25.13 1.49 -4.51
N CYS A 381 -23.95 1.11 -5.00
CA CYS A 381 -23.59 -0.30 -5.20
C CYS A 381 -23.57 -1.08 -3.89
N SER A 382 -24.12 -2.28 -3.89
CA SER A 382 -23.99 -3.23 -2.78
C SER A 382 -22.55 -3.74 -2.60
N LEU A 383 -21.78 -3.78 -3.69
CA LEU A 383 -20.37 -4.11 -3.72
C LEU A 383 -19.72 -3.36 -4.89
N ILE A 384 -18.57 -2.74 -4.63
CA ILE A 384 -17.67 -2.21 -5.64
C ILE A 384 -16.52 -3.19 -5.82
N LYS A 385 -16.11 -3.44 -7.06
CA LYS A 385 -14.86 -4.16 -7.36
C LYS A 385 -13.96 -3.25 -8.18
N VAL A 386 -12.69 -3.25 -7.81
CA VAL A 386 -11.61 -2.59 -8.56
C VAL A 386 -10.63 -3.65 -8.96
N THR A 387 -10.42 -3.80 -10.26
CA THR A 387 -9.57 -4.85 -10.83
C THR A 387 -8.50 -4.23 -11.70
N LEU A 388 -7.25 -4.56 -11.40
CA LEU A 388 -6.12 -4.28 -12.28
C LEU A 388 -5.97 -5.44 -13.26
N LEU A 389 -6.05 -5.12 -14.55
CA LEU A 389 -5.92 -6.08 -15.63
C LEU A 389 -4.58 -5.88 -16.32
N GLN A 390 -3.98 -6.98 -16.75
CA GLN A 390 -2.78 -7.02 -17.57
C GLN A 390 -3.11 -7.65 -18.91
N GLN A 391 -2.64 -6.99 -19.97
CA GLN A 391 -2.67 -7.52 -21.32
C GLN A 391 -1.23 -7.80 -21.75
N SER A 392 -0.92 -9.09 -21.89
CA SER A 392 0.35 -9.61 -22.39
C SER A 392 0.05 -10.42 -23.65
N GLY A 393 0.52 -9.96 -24.83
CA GLY A 393 0.37 -10.70 -26.08
C GLY A 393 -0.19 -9.87 -27.25
N PRO A 394 -0.36 -10.50 -28.44
CA PRO A 394 -0.89 -9.83 -29.63
C PRO A 394 -2.32 -9.30 -29.41
N GLN A 395 -2.72 -8.32 -30.23
CA GLN A 395 -4.05 -7.72 -30.16
C GLN A 395 -5.15 -8.80 -30.26
N GLY A 396 -6.02 -8.89 -29.25
CA GLY A 396 -7.17 -9.82 -29.23
C GLY A 396 -7.19 -10.82 -28.07
N THR A 397 -6.08 -11.01 -27.35
CA THR A 397 -6.08 -11.84 -26.12
C THR A 397 -6.84 -11.12 -25.00
N GLN A 398 -7.72 -11.86 -24.30
CA GLN A 398 -8.46 -11.29 -23.17
C GLN A 398 -7.50 -10.85 -22.05
N PRO A 399 -7.65 -9.62 -21.51
CA PRO A 399 -6.85 -9.16 -20.38
C PRO A 399 -7.04 -10.05 -19.15
N ALA A 400 -5.94 -10.43 -18.50
CA ALA A 400 -5.95 -11.26 -17.30
C ALA A 400 -5.95 -10.38 -16.04
N PRO A 401 -6.74 -10.72 -14.99
CA PRO A 401 -6.70 -9.98 -13.73
C PRO A 401 -5.41 -10.27 -12.97
N VAL A 402 -4.70 -9.22 -12.58
CA VAL A 402 -3.49 -9.30 -11.77
C VAL A 402 -3.82 -9.15 -10.29
N ALA A 403 -4.72 -8.21 -9.98
CA ALA A 403 -5.18 -7.95 -8.63
C ALA A 403 -6.61 -7.45 -8.63
N GLN A 404 -7.36 -7.79 -7.58
CA GLN A 404 -8.73 -7.31 -7.38
C GLN A 404 -8.98 -7.02 -5.91
N GLN A 405 -9.50 -5.83 -5.65
CA GLN A 405 -10.02 -5.41 -4.34
C GLN A 405 -11.51 -5.18 -4.45
N ILE A 406 -12.21 -5.40 -3.34
CA ILE A 406 -13.64 -5.12 -3.23
C ILE A 406 -13.93 -4.19 -2.05
N SER A 407 -15.05 -3.47 -2.11
CA SER A 407 -15.57 -2.67 -0.99
C SER A 407 -17.08 -2.81 -0.93
N GLY A 408 -17.66 -2.74 0.27
CA GLY A 408 -19.10 -2.86 0.47
C GLY A 408 -19.88 -1.59 0.10
N PRO A 409 -21.10 -1.44 0.63
CA PRO A 409 -21.89 -0.22 0.48
C PRO A 409 -21.18 1.01 1.05
N MET A 410 -21.61 2.20 0.60
CA MET A 410 -21.15 3.45 1.22
C MET A 410 -21.47 3.45 2.73
N PRO A 411 -20.53 3.92 3.58
CA PRO A 411 -20.85 4.18 4.99
C PRO A 411 -22.01 5.16 5.11
N GLU A 412 -22.94 4.86 6.01
CA GLU A 412 -24.08 5.72 6.29
C GLU A 412 -23.63 7.12 6.75
N GLY A 413 -24.30 8.16 6.26
CA GLY A 413 -23.98 9.56 6.58
C GLY A 413 -22.75 10.12 5.86
N SER A 414 -21.89 9.28 5.26
CA SER A 414 -20.71 9.75 4.53
C SER A 414 -21.05 10.28 3.15
N MET A 415 -20.42 11.39 2.75
CA MET A 415 -20.54 11.92 1.39
C MET A 415 -19.81 11.06 0.35
N PHE A 416 -18.74 10.36 0.75
CA PHE A 416 -17.90 9.57 -0.15
C PHE A 416 -17.50 8.23 0.48
N SER A 417 -17.25 7.23 -0.36
CA SER A 417 -16.51 6.03 0.01
C SER A 417 -15.13 6.04 -0.65
N SER A 418 -14.28 5.12 -0.21
CA SER A 418 -13.00 4.87 -0.86
C SER A 418 -12.69 3.38 -0.96
N VAL A 419 -11.85 3.03 -1.93
CA VAL A 419 -11.31 1.69 -2.15
C VAL A 419 -9.88 1.82 -2.66
N GLY A 420 -8.96 1.10 -2.03
CA GLY A 420 -7.54 1.09 -2.40
C GLY A 420 -7.10 -0.31 -2.87
N LEU A 421 -6.32 -0.38 -3.94
CA LEU A 421 -5.76 -1.60 -4.50
C LEU A 421 -4.24 -1.45 -4.62
N ARG A 422 -3.49 -2.42 -4.10
CA ARG A 422 -2.02 -2.42 -4.16
C ARG A 422 -1.48 -3.75 -4.66
N VAL A 423 -0.51 -3.75 -5.56
CA VAL A 423 0.09 -5.01 -6.05
C VAL A 423 1.47 -4.79 -6.65
N SER A 424 2.35 -5.76 -6.46
CA SER A 424 3.61 -5.90 -7.21
C SER A 424 3.50 -6.98 -8.28
N LEU A 425 3.98 -6.71 -9.50
CA LEU A 425 3.92 -7.63 -10.64
C LEU A 425 5.17 -7.53 -11.52
N GLN A 426 5.56 -8.64 -12.14
CA GLN A 426 6.59 -8.63 -13.18
C GLN A 426 6.04 -8.08 -14.49
N VAL A 427 6.80 -7.19 -15.11
CA VAL A 427 6.49 -6.59 -16.40
C VAL A 427 7.62 -6.85 -17.40
N GLN A 428 7.24 -6.89 -18.67
CA GLN A 428 8.12 -7.03 -19.82
C GLN A 428 7.86 -5.88 -20.80
N ASN A 429 8.76 -5.68 -21.76
CA ASN A 429 8.51 -4.73 -22.85
C ASN A 429 7.19 -5.08 -23.57
N GLY A 430 6.30 -4.09 -23.69
CA GLY A 430 4.98 -4.21 -24.29
C GLY A 430 3.90 -4.67 -23.31
N THR A 431 4.21 -4.87 -22.02
CA THR A 431 3.19 -5.18 -21.01
C THR A 431 2.27 -3.97 -20.86
N VAL A 432 0.96 -4.19 -20.95
CA VAL A 432 -0.05 -3.15 -20.76
C VAL A 432 -0.85 -3.46 -19.52
N VAL A 433 -1.03 -2.47 -18.64
CA VAL A 433 -1.93 -2.58 -17.49
C VAL A 433 -2.97 -1.47 -17.50
N PHE A 434 -4.17 -1.79 -17.03
CA PHE A 434 -5.24 -0.80 -16.83
C PHE A 434 -6.19 -1.22 -15.72
N ALA A 435 -6.88 -0.25 -15.13
CA ALA A 435 -7.82 -0.48 -14.05
C ALA A 435 -9.28 -0.45 -14.54
N THR A 436 -10.11 -1.30 -13.95
CA THR A 436 -11.56 -1.34 -14.18
C THR A 436 -12.33 -1.26 -12.87
N VAL A 437 -13.56 -0.76 -12.96
CA VAL A 437 -14.51 -0.71 -11.86
C VAL A 437 -15.79 -1.46 -12.24
N ASP A 438 -16.31 -2.24 -11.30
CA ASP A 438 -17.59 -2.96 -11.39
C ASP A 438 -18.48 -2.57 -10.19
N CYS A 439 -19.74 -2.22 -10.49
CA CYS A 439 -20.75 -1.88 -9.51
C CYS A 439 -21.79 -2.99 -9.44
N VAL A 440 -21.72 -3.82 -8.40
CA VAL A 440 -22.69 -4.89 -8.18
C VAL A 440 -23.94 -4.30 -7.53
N ARG A 441 -25.06 -4.35 -8.25
CA ARG A 441 -26.40 -3.88 -7.81
C ARG A 441 -26.37 -2.46 -7.25
N GLY A 442 -26.65 -1.49 -8.11
CA GLY A 442 -26.67 -0.08 -7.76
C GLY A 442 -26.11 0.74 -8.91
N ARG A 443 -25.59 1.93 -8.60
CA ARG A 443 -24.99 2.84 -9.58
C ARG A 443 -23.79 3.57 -9.00
N ILE A 444 -22.84 3.93 -9.85
CA ILE A 444 -21.81 4.93 -9.54
C ILE A 444 -22.36 6.29 -9.92
N ASN A 445 -22.42 7.20 -8.95
CA ASN A 445 -22.92 8.56 -9.15
C ASN A 445 -21.78 9.53 -9.43
N GLN A 446 -20.60 9.32 -8.83
CA GLN A 446 -19.47 10.20 -9.04
C GLN A 446 -18.15 9.51 -8.72
N ILE A 447 -17.13 9.80 -9.53
CA ILE A 447 -15.72 9.59 -9.21
C ILE A 447 -15.05 10.97 -9.34
N PRO A 448 -14.63 11.62 -8.25
CA PRO A 448 -13.94 12.90 -8.33
C PRO A 448 -12.59 12.73 -9.02
N HIS A 449 -12.28 13.67 -9.91
CA HIS A 449 -11.05 13.72 -10.72
C HIS A 449 -10.00 14.68 -10.15
N ASP A 450 -10.44 15.59 -9.29
CA ASP A 450 -9.67 16.68 -8.70
C ASP A 450 -9.09 16.34 -7.33
N SER A 451 -9.60 15.29 -6.65
CA SER A 451 -9.12 14.94 -5.31
C SER A 451 -9.39 13.49 -4.90
N GLY A 452 -8.33 12.76 -4.56
CA GLY A 452 -8.39 11.45 -3.86
C GLY A 452 -8.65 10.22 -4.74
N SER A 453 -8.59 10.37 -6.07
CA SER A 453 -8.64 9.25 -7.03
C SER A 453 -7.42 9.27 -7.94
N SER A 454 -6.44 8.40 -7.68
CA SER A 454 -5.15 8.40 -8.37
C SER A 454 -4.53 7.02 -8.41
N ILE A 455 -3.65 6.82 -9.40
CA ILE A 455 -2.79 5.66 -9.51
C ILE A 455 -1.33 6.11 -9.47
N SER A 456 -0.52 5.37 -8.73
CA SER A 456 0.92 5.55 -8.63
C SER A 456 1.62 4.25 -8.97
N ILE A 457 2.62 4.33 -9.84
CA ILE A 457 3.38 3.20 -10.34
C ILE A 457 4.85 3.45 -10.04
N LEU A 458 5.47 2.53 -9.30
CA LEU A 458 6.92 2.35 -9.24
C LEU A 458 7.31 1.31 -10.30
N TRP A 459 8.39 1.53 -11.02
CA TRP A 459 9.06 0.51 -11.83
C TRP A 459 10.53 0.40 -11.41
N THR A 460 11.03 -0.83 -11.34
CA THR A 460 12.42 -1.17 -11.02
C THR A 460 12.98 -2.18 -12.02
N ALA A 461 14.25 -2.04 -12.39
CA ALA A 461 14.93 -2.93 -13.34
C ALA A 461 14.95 -4.39 -12.84
N ALA A 462 14.85 -5.34 -13.77
CA ALA A 462 14.74 -6.78 -13.50
C ALA A 462 16.00 -7.41 -12.90
#